data_AF-B0DT14-F1
#
_entry.id   AF-B0DT14-F1
#
_cell.length_a   1.000
_cell.length_b   1.000
_cell.length_c   1.000
_cell.angle_alpha   90.00
_cell.angle_beta   90.00
_cell.angle_gamma   90.00
#
_symmetry.space_group_name_H-M   'P 1'
#
loop_
_entity.id
_entity.type
_entity.pdbx_description
1 polymer ?
#
loop_
_entity_poly.entity_id
_entity_poly.type
_entity_poly.pdbx_seq_one_letter_code
_entity_poly.pdbx_strand_id
1 'polypeptide(L)'
;MDIKSTAEALLKFPSLYKLGFHMIPRFFRLAQLARPYVESQMQDKRAPPTTLPPKIVKVFMGAMDQEDSSAIEALWSTFRYSIWGVLSAIEAKEEDITIYNKFSLTLGTSYRHLYPPVRSCQDAFCVNR
;
A
#
# COMPACT_ATOMS: atom_id res chain seq x y z
N MET A 1 13.02 -1.88 -11.30
CA MET A 1 11.77 -1.50 -12.00
C MET A 1 12.06 -1.61 -13.49
N ASP A 2 11.30 -2.42 -14.24
CA ASP A 2 11.57 -2.67 -15.66
C ASP A 2 10.88 -1.59 -16.53
N ILE A 3 11.67 -0.86 -17.31
CA ILE A 3 11.19 0.24 -18.17
C ILE A 3 10.19 -0.26 -19.22
N LYS A 4 10.36 -1.49 -19.73
CA LYS A 4 9.42 -2.08 -20.71
C LYS A 4 8.04 -2.31 -20.11
N SER A 5 7.99 -2.89 -18.91
CA SER A 5 6.73 -3.11 -18.19
C SER A 5 5.99 -1.79 -17.89
N THR A 6 6.74 -0.71 -17.69
CA THR A 6 6.19 0.60 -17.39
C THR A 6 5.63 1.27 -18.65
N ALA A 7 6.32 1.15 -19.79
CA ALA A 7 5.86 1.66 -21.08
C ALA A 7 4.61 0.91 -21.59
N GLU A 8 4.58 -0.41 -21.45
CA GLU A 8 3.41 -1.24 -21.81
C GLU A 8 2.19 -0.93 -20.94
N ALA A 9 2.40 -0.65 -19.65
CA ALA A 9 1.34 -0.24 -18.74
C ALA A 9 0.71 1.11 -19.15
N LEU A 10 1.56 2.09 -19.50
CA LEU A 10 1.10 3.40 -19.97
C LEU A 10 0.27 3.28 -21.25
N LEU A 11 0.68 2.40 -22.18
CA LEU A 11 -0.09 2.13 -23.40
C LEU A 11 -1.44 1.44 -23.13
N LYS A 12 -1.49 0.53 -22.15
CA LYS A 12 -2.73 -0.19 -21.78
C LYS A 12 -3.72 0.67 -20.99
N PHE A 13 -3.23 1.62 -20.19
CA PHE A 13 -4.06 2.40 -19.29
C PHE A 13 -3.78 3.89 -19.48
N PRO A 14 -4.57 4.57 -20.33
CA PRO A 14 -4.38 5.99 -20.60
C PRO A 14 -4.49 6.88 -19.35
N SER A 15 -5.20 6.41 -18.32
CA SER A 15 -5.28 7.06 -17.00
C SER A 15 -3.90 7.18 -16.32
N LEU A 16 -2.95 6.30 -16.65
CA LEU A 16 -1.60 6.36 -16.13
C LEU A 16 -0.75 7.46 -16.78
N TYR A 17 -1.12 8.00 -17.95
CA TYR A 17 -0.43 9.19 -18.49
C TYR A 17 -0.67 10.43 -17.64
N LYS A 18 -1.82 10.49 -16.95
CA LYS A 18 -2.13 11.58 -16.02
C LYS A 18 -1.33 11.45 -14.71
N LEU A 19 -1.04 10.23 -14.29
CA LEU A 19 -0.08 9.97 -13.22
C LEU A 19 1.33 10.21 -13.76
N GLY A 20 1.93 11.35 -13.44
CA GLY A 20 3.34 11.60 -13.78
C GLY A 20 4.22 10.41 -13.37
N PHE A 21 5.23 10.06 -14.16
CA PHE A 21 6.06 8.86 -13.99
C PHE A 21 6.64 8.68 -12.57
N HIS A 22 6.88 9.79 -11.87
CA HIS A 22 7.32 9.82 -10.47
C HIS A 22 6.35 9.16 -9.47
N MET A 23 5.08 8.98 -9.85
CA MET A 23 4.03 8.37 -9.03
C MET A 23 4.09 6.85 -9.01
N ILE A 24 4.70 6.21 -10.02
CA ILE A 24 4.79 4.75 -10.10
C ILE A 24 5.70 4.20 -8.98
N PRO A 25 6.94 4.70 -8.78
CA PRO A 25 7.75 4.28 -7.63
C PRO A 25 7.07 4.55 -6.28
N ARG A 26 6.29 5.63 -6.18
CA ARG A 26 5.53 5.98 -4.97
C ARG A 26 4.44 4.95 -4.68
N PHE A 27 3.69 4.55 -5.70
CA PHE A 27 2.69 3.48 -5.59
C PHE A 27 3.31 2.18 -5.06
N PHE A 28 4.48 1.78 -5.55
CA PHE A 28 5.17 0.58 -5.07
C PHE A 28 5.50 0.66 -3.57
N ARG A 29 6.03 1.81 -3.10
CA ARG A 29 6.33 2.02 -1.67
C ARG A 29 5.07 1.97 -0.81
N LEU A 30 3.99 2.63 -1.24
CA LEU A 30 2.70 2.58 -0.56
C LEU A 30 2.11 1.17 -0.53
N ALA A 31 2.24 0.41 -1.62
CA ALA A 31 1.79 -0.98 -1.70
C ALA A 31 2.56 -1.90 -0.76
N GLN A 32 3.85 -1.68 -0.58
CA GLN A 32 4.64 -2.40 0.42
C GLN A 32 4.21 -2.06 1.86
N LEU A 33 3.92 -0.79 2.17
CA LEU A 33 3.38 -0.39 3.46
C LEU A 33 1.99 -1.00 3.74
N ALA A 34 1.15 -1.13 2.72
CA ALA A 34 -0.18 -1.72 2.83
C ALA A 34 -0.16 -3.25 2.94
N ARG A 35 0.90 -3.91 2.47
CA ARG A 35 0.97 -5.38 2.37
C ARG A 35 0.60 -6.12 3.67
N PRO A 36 1.11 -5.75 4.86
CA PRO A 36 0.71 -6.44 6.10
C PRO A 36 -0.79 -6.35 6.38
N TYR A 37 -1.41 -5.20 6.08
CA TYR A 37 -2.87 -5.05 6.19
C TYR A 37 -3.58 -5.97 5.21
N VAL A 38 -3.16 -5.96 3.95
CA VAL A 38 -3.79 -6.77 2.90
C VAL A 38 -3.67 -8.26 3.22
N GLU A 39 -2.49 -8.72 3.63
CA GLU A 39 -2.25 -10.11 4.04
C GLU A 39 -3.06 -10.51 5.28
N SER A 40 -3.37 -9.58 6.19
CA SER A 40 -4.25 -9.86 7.35
C SER A 40 -5.68 -10.21 6.94
N GLN A 41 -6.11 -9.77 5.76
CA GLN A 41 -7.47 -9.98 5.22
C GLN A 41 -7.53 -11.17 4.25
N MET A 42 -6.41 -11.86 4.02
CA MET A 42 -6.31 -12.94 3.03
C MET A 42 -6.11 -14.30 3.71
N GLN A 43 -6.80 -15.31 3.18
CA GLN A 43 -6.58 -16.71 3.59
C GLN A 43 -5.30 -17.27 2.96
N ASP A 44 -5.10 -17.04 1.65
CA ASP A 44 -3.87 -17.41 0.95
C ASP A 44 -2.98 -16.18 0.74
N LYS A 45 -1.76 -16.24 1.27
CA LYS A 45 -0.76 -15.15 1.21
C LYS A 45 0.27 -15.34 0.09
N ARG A 46 0.24 -16.48 -0.62
CA ARG A 46 1.23 -16.86 -1.63
C ARG A 46 1.11 -16.03 -2.91
N ALA A 47 -0.06 -15.49 -3.18
CA ALA A 47 -0.36 -14.69 -4.37
C ALA A 47 -0.95 -13.33 -3.98
N PRO A 48 -0.75 -12.28 -4.80
CA PRO A 48 -1.44 -11.02 -4.59
C PRO A 48 -2.95 -11.17 -4.78
N PRO A 49 -3.76 -10.41 -4.04
CA PRO A 49 -5.19 -10.41 -4.25
C PRO A 49 -5.53 -9.82 -5.62
N THR A 50 -6.60 -10.32 -6.21
CA THR A 50 -7.07 -9.86 -7.53
C THR A 50 -7.41 -8.37 -7.50
N THR A 51 -8.04 -7.93 -6.42
CA THR A 51 -8.49 -6.56 -6.16
C THR A 51 -7.95 -6.10 -4.80
N LEU A 52 -7.59 -4.82 -4.69
CA LEU A 52 -7.22 -4.24 -3.41
C LEU A 52 -8.44 -4.11 -2.49
N PRO A 53 -8.27 -4.28 -1.16
CA PRO A 53 -9.32 -3.94 -0.21
C PRO A 53 -9.76 -2.47 -0.38
N PRO A 54 -11.07 -2.16 -0.34
CA PRO A 54 -11.56 -0.80 -0.59
C PRO A 54 -10.95 0.28 0.30
N LYS A 55 -10.60 -0.07 1.54
CA LYS A 55 -9.90 0.84 2.45
C LYS A 55 -8.51 1.22 1.94
N ILE A 56 -7.75 0.27 1.40
CA ILE A 56 -6.42 0.54 0.84
C ILE A 56 -6.51 1.37 -0.43
N VAL A 57 -7.53 1.14 -1.27
CA VAL A 57 -7.79 2.00 -2.43
C VAL A 57 -7.99 3.45 -1.99
N LYS A 58 -8.82 3.71 -0.98
CA LYS A 58 -9.02 5.06 -0.42
C LYS A 58 -7.73 5.67 0.14
N VAL A 59 -6.90 4.88 0.83
CA VAL A 59 -5.59 5.34 1.32
C VAL A 59 -4.70 5.78 0.17
N PHE A 60 -4.62 4.98 -0.90
CA PHE A 60 -3.78 5.30 -2.05
C PHE A 60 -4.30 6.50 -2.85
N MET A 61 -5.62 6.63 -3.00
CA MET A 61 -6.22 7.82 -3.61
C MET A 61 -5.80 9.09 -2.87
N GLY A 62 -5.92 9.12 -1.53
CA GLY A 62 -5.46 10.26 -0.73
C GLY A 62 -3.94 10.48 -0.78
N ALA A 63 -3.15 9.41 -0.68
CA ALA A 63 -1.69 9.50 -0.66
C ALA A 63 -1.06 9.89 -2.02
N MET A 64 -1.77 9.62 -3.11
CA MET A 64 -1.34 9.94 -4.48
C MET A 64 -2.12 11.13 -5.08
N ASP A 65 -2.93 11.82 -4.28
CA ASP A 65 -3.74 12.97 -4.71
C ASP A 65 -4.57 12.66 -5.96
N GLN A 66 -5.27 11.52 -5.92
CA GLN A 66 -6.15 11.05 -7.00
C GLN A 66 -7.61 11.18 -6.60
N GLU A 67 -8.41 11.75 -7.49
CA GLU A 67 -9.86 11.92 -7.29
C GLU A 67 -10.64 10.63 -7.54
N ASP A 68 -10.10 9.70 -8.34
CA ASP A 68 -10.77 8.46 -8.76
C ASP A 68 -9.88 7.21 -8.54
N SER A 69 -10.53 6.05 -8.35
CA SER A 69 -9.84 4.77 -8.12
C SER A 69 -9.30 4.12 -9.40
N SER A 70 -9.75 4.53 -10.59
CA SER A 70 -9.36 3.90 -11.86
C SER A 70 -7.84 3.81 -12.06
N ALA A 71 -7.10 4.87 -11.70
CA ALA A 71 -5.64 4.87 -11.80
C ALA A 71 -4.99 3.90 -10.80
N ILE A 72 -5.50 3.84 -9.58
CA ILE A 72 -5.01 2.94 -8.52
C ILE A 72 -5.26 1.48 -8.89
N GLU A 73 -6.45 1.19 -9.42
CA GLU A 73 -6.84 -0.14 -9.87
C GLU A 73 -6.06 -0.57 -11.13
N ALA A 74 -5.82 0.36 -12.06
CA ALA A 74 -4.96 0.13 -13.22
C ALA A 74 -3.51 -0.20 -12.80
N LEU A 75 -2.94 0.58 -11.87
CA LEU A 75 -1.60 0.30 -11.33
C LEU A 75 -1.55 -1.05 -10.62
N TRP A 76 -2.56 -1.37 -9.81
CA TRP A 76 -2.63 -2.65 -9.11
C TRP A 76 -2.74 -3.82 -10.09
N SER A 77 -3.70 -3.79 -11.00
CA SER A 77 -3.90 -4.86 -11.99
C SER A 77 -2.66 -5.12 -12.83
N THR A 78 -1.90 -4.07 -13.16
CA THR A 78 -0.65 -4.15 -13.91
C THR A 78 0.49 -4.73 -13.09
N PHE A 79 0.74 -4.19 -11.89
CA PHE A 79 1.98 -4.42 -11.16
C PHE A 79 1.85 -5.34 -9.94
N ARG A 80 0.66 -5.86 -9.62
CA ARG A 80 0.41 -6.65 -8.40
C ARG A 80 1.41 -7.78 -8.20
N TYR A 81 1.76 -8.54 -9.24
CA TYR A 81 2.72 -9.66 -9.11
C TYR A 81 4.14 -9.17 -8.88
N SER A 82 4.54 -8.08 -9.53
CA SER A 82 5.84 -7.45 -9.30
C SER A 82 5.96 -6.91 -7.88
N ILE A 83 4.90 -6.30 -7.35
CA ILE A 83 4.85 -5.80 -5.97
C ILE A 83 4.88 -6.96 -4.97
N TRP A 84 4.12 -8.03 -5.22
CA TRP A 84 4.01 -9.16 -4.29
C TRP A 84 5.28 -10.02 -4.24
N GLY A 85 5.95 -10.21 -5.38
CA GLY A 85 7.18 -10.99 -5.48
C GLY A 85 8.42 -10.27 -4.94
N VAL A 86 8.40 -8.93 -4.86
CA VAL A 86 9.54 -8.13 -4.40
C VAL A 86 9.36 -7.80 -2.92
N LEU A 87 9.97 -8.63 -2.05
CA LEU A 87 9.88 -8.49 -0.60
C LEU A 87 10.68 -7.30 -0.02
N SER A 88 11.64 -6.71 -0.72
CA SER A 88 12.53 -5.71 -0.06
C SER A 88 13.19 -4.63 -0.92
N ALA A 89 12.85 -4.46 -2.20
CA ALA A 89 13.71 -3.62 -3.07
C ALA A 89 13.46 -2.10 -2.98
N ILE A 90 12.38 -1.61 -2.36
CA ILE A 90 12.05 -0.18 -2.36
C ILE A 90 11.67 0.27 -0.96
N GLU A 91 12.69 0.63 -0.17
CA GLU A 91 12.46 1.19 1.16
C GLU A 91 11.53 2.42 1.09
N ALA A 92 10.48 2.41 1.92
CA ALA A 92 9.55 3.52 2.00
C ALA A 92 10.26 4.73 2.62
N LYS A 93 10.19 5.89 1.96
CA LYS A 93 10.72 7.13 2.55
C LYS A 93 9.88 7.55 3.74
N GLU A 94 10.46 8.30 4.67
CA GLU A 94 9.73 8.85 5.82
C GLU A 94 8.50 9.67 5.42
N GLU A 95 8.59 10.41 4.31
CA GLU A 95 7.47 11.13 3.69
C GLU A 95 6.33 10.21 3.25
N ASP A 96 6.66 9.05 2.66
CA ASP A 96 5.67 8.06 2.21
C ASP A 96 5.00 7.38 3.41
N ILE A 97 5.75 7.09 4.46
CA ILE A 97 5.23 6.54 5.72
C ILE A 97 4.28 7.56 6.36
N THR A 98 4.68 8.83 6.42
CA THR A 98 3.89 9.90 7.02
C THR A 98 2.58 10.10 6.27
N ILE A 99 2.61 10.16 4.94
CA ILE A 99 1.40 10.33 4.14
C ILE A 99 0.50 9.09 4.20
N TYR A 100 1.08 7.88 4.14
CA TYR A 100 0.31 6.65 4.28
C TYR A 100 -0.38 6.60 5.64
N ASN A 101 0.33 6.92 6.73
CA ASN A 101 -0.23 6.96 8.07
C ASN A 101 -1.36 7.99 8.19
N LYS A 102 -1.20 9.20 7.62
CA LYS A 102 -2.23 10.25 7.62
C LYS A 102 -3.58 9.72 7.10
N PHE A 103 -3.56 8.99 5.98
CA PHE A 103 -4.79 8.47 5.37
C PHE A 103 -5.23 7.10 5.90
N SER A 104 -4.33 6.28 6.44
CA SER A 104 -4.65 4.97 7.00
C SER A 104 -5.14 5.00 8.45
N LEU A 105 -4.79 6.05 9.21
CA LEU A 105 -5.22 6.22 10.61
C LEU A 105 -6.75 6.29 10.72
N THR A 106 -7.40 7.09 9.88
CA THR A 106 -8.86 7.28 9.89
C THR A 106 -9.62 6.03 9.46
N LEU A 107 -8.97 5.11 8.74
CA LEU A 107 -9.58 3.88 8.22
C LEU A 107 -9.28 2.63 9.05
N GLY A 108 -8.46 2.78 10.11
CA GLY A 108 -8.04 1.69 10.99
C GLY A 108 -7.09 0.70 10.30
N THR A 109 -6.33 1.15 9.29
CA THR A 109 -5.42 0.29 8.50
C THR A 109 -3.94 0.64 8.71
N SER A 110 -3.65 1.53 9.66
CA SER A 110 -2.27 1.94 9.97
C SER A 110 -1.52 0.85 10.75
N TYR A 111 -0.20 0.91 10.71
CA TYR A 111 0.68 -0.08 11.35
C TYR A 111 0.34 -0.33 12.83
N ARG A 112 0.02 0.72 13.60
CA ARG A 112 -0.36 0.62 15.01
C ARG A 112 -1.67 -0.14 15.26
N HIS A 113 -2.55 -0.24 14.27
CA HIS A 113 -3.78 -1.04 14.37
C HIS A 113 -3.50 -2.53 14.12
N LEU A 114 -2.51 -2.85 13.28
CA LEU A 114 -2.11 -4.22 12.99
C LEU A 114 -1.22 -4.82 14.08
N TYR A 115 -0.35 -3.99 14.65
CA TYR A 115 0.56 -4.35 15.73
C TYR A 115 0.34 -3.35 16.87
N PRO A 116 -0.78 -3.48 17.62
CA PRO A 116 -0.98 -2.66 18.79
C PRO A 116 0.19 -2.89 19.76
N PRO A 117 0.67 -1.84 20.46
CA PRO A 117 1.69 -2.02 21.46
C PRO A 117 1.21 -3.07 22.47
N VAL A 118 1.92 -4.20 22.51
CA VAL A 118 1.75 -5.17 23.58
C VAL A 118 2.06 -4.41 24.87
N ARG A 119 1.14 -4.42 25.83
CA ARG A 119 1.47 -3.92 27.17
C ARG A 119 2.74 -4.65 27.58
N SER A 120 3.78 -3.89 27.95
CA SER A 120 5.08 -4.43 28.39
C SER A 120 4.96 -5.35 29.62
N CYS A 121 3.76 -5.46 30.20
CA CYS A 121 3.46 -6.23 31.37
C CYS A 121 2.22 -7.09 31.10
N GLN A 122 2.41 -8.41 31.12
CA GLN A 122 1.33 -9.40 31.10
C GLN A 122 0.83 -9.74 32.51
N ASP A 123 1.34 -9.06 33.54
CA ASP A 123 0.96 -9.25 34.94
C ASP A 123 -0.33 -8.48 35.27
N ALA A 124 -1.22 -9.11 36.03
CA ALA A 124 -2.52 -8.55 36.41
C ALA A 124 -2.40 -7.28 37.28
N PHE A 125 -1.23 -7.06 37.90
CA PHE A 125 -0.98 -5.98 38.86
C PHE A 125 -0.15 -4.82 38.31
N CYS A 126 0.07 -4.76 37.00
CA CYS A 126 0.90 -3.72 36.44
C CYS A 126 0.18 -2.36 36.39
N VAL A 127 0.73 -1.39 37.12
CA VAL A 127 0.27 -0.01 37.17
C VAL A 127 0.83 0.74 35.95
N ASN A 128 -0.03 1.36 35.15
CA ASN A 128 0.39 2.27 34.09
C ASN A 128 1.14 3.45 34.74
N ARG A 129 2.44 3.56 34.50
CA ARG A 129 3.19 4.80 34.74
C ARG A 129 3.18 5.65 33.48
#